data_AF-A0A260YX08-F1
#
_entry.id   AF-A0A260YX08-F1
#
_cell.length_a   1.000
_cell.length_b   1.000
_cell.length_c   1.000
_cell.angle_alpha   90.00
_cell.angle_beta   90.00
_cell.angle_gamma   90.00
#
_symmetry.space_group_name_H-M   'P 1'
#
loop_
_entity.id
_entity.type
_entity.pdbx_description
1 polymer ?
#
loop_
_entity_poly.entity_id
_entity_poly.type
_entity_poly.pdbx_seq_one_letter_code
_entity_poly.pdbx_strand_id
1 'polypeptide(L)'
;MLRCHPGFYTNLEILKYGIQVVYFVLGLFFHVSVLKIFHRKWNVYSKFPFLQLYYVDSILSIFIILMNVGLIRIFNYIPPLCPWALKQYPEPTQFISLLFIEQYFKFVKCLIFCFMMVNRANCVICPMSVGTIQKCVIPHVIMFSFLSPFIGVWTAFLSESQFIPFQGGFIHESKMTFHWITVPHFSVIISFITIVTVCICSLICMICVSRTRSENRHTEQSLTASAICMSIFYVFALSMEIYFNQSHASSLEMFEFWRALSTFSFDILVVCPPVIMLCLNNSLSIFFPLILNISTEYLSFLSPILDRMFPGPSYLLNVFWISEYIQLSKFISHAFMYINRTMCVIYPQKFSFWSAKRLRFCIMFPLLVPLSVFGSCQQV
;
A
#
# COMPACT_ATOMS: atom_id res chain seq x y z
N MET A 1 -7.18 -24.32 25.45
CA MET A 1 -7.47 -24.66 24.03
C MET A 1 -7.82 -23.36 23.32
N LEU A 2 -7.09 -22.99 22.27
CA LEU A 2 -7.50 -21.91 21.37
C LEU A 2 -8.82 -22.33 20.71
N ARG A 3 -9.84 -21.47 20.78
CA ARG A 3 -11.15 -21.69 20.16
C ARG A 3 -11.38 -20.59 19.13
N CYS A 4 -11.91 -20.96 17.97
CA CYS A 4 -12.34 -19.98 16.96
C CYS A 4 -13.45 -19.10 17.54
N HIS A 5 -13.44 -17.81 17.21
CA HIS A 5 -14.40 -16.87 17.76
C HIS A 5 -15.81 -17.17 17.19
N PRO A 6 -16.82 -17.48 18.02
CA PRO A 6 -18.12 -17.94 17.54
C PRO A 6 -19.03 -16.82 16.99
N GLY A 7 -18.63 -15.55 17.12
CA GLY A 7 -19.48 -14.39 16.85
C GLY A 7 -19.49 -13.85 15.41
N PHE A 8 -18.73 -14.41 14.47
CA PHE A 8 -18.64 -13.86 13.11
C PHE A 8 -19.56 -14.56 12.13
N TYR A 9 -20.40 -13.78 11.45
CA TYR A 9 -21.25 -14.28 10.36
C TYR A 9 -20.39 -14.67 9.16
N THR A 10 -20.35 -15.96 8.84
CA THR A 10 -19.51 -16.52 7.77
C THR A 10 -19.72 -15.81 6.42
N ASN A 11 -20.97 -15.51 6.07
CA ASN A 11 -21.30 -14.84 4.81
C ASN A 11 -20.72 -13.42 4.73
N LEU A 12 -20.66 -12.71 5.87
CA LEU A 12 -20.04 -11.37 5.90
C LEU A 12 -18.53 -11.47 5.70
N GLU A 13 -17.84 -12.37 6.41
CA GLU A 13 -16.38 -12.53 6.27
C GLU A 13 -15.97 -12.94 4.83
N ILE A 14 -16.73 -13.85 4.22
CA ILE A 14 -16.52 -14.24 2.81
C ILE A 14 -16.74 -13.05 1.87
N LEU A 15 -17.75 -12.22 2.14
CA LEU A 15 -18.01 -11.01 1.36
C LEU A 15 -16.87 -9.98 1.50
N LYS A 16 -16.33 -9.80 2.72
CA LYS A 16 -15.16 -8.94 2.97
C LYS A 16 -13.96 -9.40 2.14
N TYR A 17 -13.68 -10.70 2.16
CA TYR A 17 -12.66 -11.31 1.32
C TYR A 17 -12.91 -11.07 -0.17
N GLY A 18 -14.14 -11.27 -0.65
CA GLY A 18 -14.53 -11.02 -2.05
C GLY A 18 -14.25 -9.59 -2.50
N ILE A 19 -14.60 -8.59 -1.68
CA ILE A 19 -14.31 -7.17 -1.96
C ILE A 19 -12.79 -6.92 -2.02
N GLN A 20 -12.03 -7.48 -1.07
CA GLN A 20 -10.57 -7.35 -1.05
C GLN A 20 -9.91 -8.00 -2.28
N VAL A 21 -10.39 -9.17 -2.70
CA VAL A 21 -9.91 -9.83 -3.92
C VAL A 21 -10.11 -8.93 -5.13
N VAL A 22 -11.30 -8.34 -5.30
CA VAL A 22 -11.56 -7.41 -6.41
C VAL A 22 -10.61 -6.21 -6.36
N TYR A 23 -10.41 -5.62 -5.18
CA TYR A 23 -9.48 -4.50 -5.00
C TYR A 23 -8.04 -4.85 -5.39
N PHE A 24 -7.54 -5.99 -4.92
CA PHE A 24 -6.19 -6.44 -5.21
C PHE A 24 -5.99 -6.87 -6.66
N VAL A 25 -7.01 -7.48 -7.29
CA VAL A 25 -6.98 -7.82 -8.73
C VAL A 25 -6.89 -6.54 -9.57
N LEU A 26 -7.61 -5.48 -9.21
CA LEU A 26 -7.46 -4.17 -9.86
C LEU A 26 -6.05 -3.61 -9.67
N GLY A 27 -5.49 -3.67 -8.47
CA GLY A 27 -4.11 -3.27 -8.20
C GLY A 27 -3.10 -4.06 -9.04
N LEU A 28 -3.27 -5.39 -9.14
CA LEU A 28 -2.45 -6.28 -9.95
C LEU A 28 -2.52 -5.90 -11.44
N PHE A 29 -3.72 -5.65 -11.95
CA PHE A 29 -3.93 -5.20 -13.32
C PHE A 29 -3.16 -3.90 -13.63
N PHE A 30 -3.19 -2.91 -12.72
CA PHE A 30 -2.45 -1.66 -12.92
C PHE A 30 -0.93 -1.87 -12.86
N HIS A 31 -0.41 -2.65 -11.92
CA HIS A 31 1.03 -2.96 -11.86
C HIS A 31 1.51 -3.68 -13.11
N VAL A 32 0.81 -4.74 -13.54
CA VAL A 32 1.14 -5.49 -14.76
C VAL A 32 1.11 -4.58 -15.98
N SER A 33 0.11 -3.71 -16.09
CA SER A 33 -0.02 -2.75 -17.18
C SER A 33 1.17 -1.78 -17.25
N VAL A 34 1.59 -1.24 -16.10
CA VAL A 34 2.74 -0.33 -16.02
C VAL A 34 4.05 -1.06 -16.33
N LEU A 35 4.24 -2.27 -15.79
CA LEU A 35 5.42 -3.08 -16.09
C LEU A 35 5.51 -3.45 -17.57
N LYS A 36 4.38 -3.76 -18.23
CA LYS A 36 4.32 -4.00 -19.68
C LYS A 36 4.80 -2.79 -20.48
N ILE A 37 4.41 -1.58 -20.06
CA ILE A 37 4.88 -0.33 -20.69
C ILE A 37 6.38 -0.15 -20.46
N PHE A 38 6.86 -0.37 -19.23
CA PHE A 38 8.29 -0.27 -18.92
C PHE A 38 9.12 -1.24 -19.73
N HIS A 39 8.69 -2.50 -19.85
CA HIS A 39 9.42 -3.52 -20.60
C HIS A 39 9.51 -3.17 -22.09
N ARG A 40 8.41 -2.71 -22.70
CA ARG A 40 8.38 -2.32 -24.12
C ARG A 40 9.28 -1.12 -24.43
N LYS A 41 9.46 -0.20 -23.48
CA LYS A 41 10.25 1.03 -23.66
C LYS A 41 11.42 1.14 -22.67
N TRP A 42 12.01 0.00 -22.29
CA TRP A 42 13.03 -0.06 -21.25
C TRP A 42 14.24 0.83 -21.54
N ASN A 43 14.67 0.91 -22.80
CA ASN A 43 15.79 1.75 -23.24
C ASN A 43 15.58 3.25 -22.98
N VAL A 44 14.33 3.69 -22.85
CA VAL A 44 13.97 5.07 -22.53
C VAL A 44 13.87 5.26 -21.02
N TYR A 45 13.12 4.38 -20.35
CA TYR A 45 12.82 4.56 -18.92
C TYR A 45 13.98 4.19 -18.00
N SER A 46 14.85 3.26 -18.40
CA SER A 46 16.07 2.92 -17.65
C SER A 46 17.06 4.08 -17.52
N LYS A 47 16.90 5.14 -18.33
CA LYS A 47 17.71 6.36 -18.18
C LYS A 47 17.39 7.15 -16.91
N PHE A 48 16.23 6.91 -16.29
CA PHE A 48 15.78 7.60 -15.08
C PHE A 48 15.90 6.66 -13.86
N PRO A 49 16.84 6.92 -12.92
CA PRO A 49 17.05 6.08 -11.74
C PRO A 49 15.79 5.88 -10.88
N PHE A 50 14.90 6.88 -10.83
CA PHE A 50 13.63 6.78 -10.11
C PHE A 50 12.70 5.72 -10.69
N LEU A 51 12.63 5.64 -12.02
CA LEU A 51 11.79 4.66 -12.70
C LEU A 51 12.36 3.24 -12.58
N GLN A 52 13.68 3.10 -12.45
CA GLN A 52 14.31 1.81 -12.15
C GLN A 52 13.93 1.31 -10.74
N LEU A 53 13.99 2.16 -9.71
CA LEU A 53 13.55 1.79 -8.37
C LEU A 53 12.05 1.52 -8.32
N TYR A 54 11.25 2.36 -8.99
CA TYR A 54 9.81 2.17 -9.08
C TYR A 54 9.43 0.87 -9.82
N TYR A 55 10.22 0.44 -10.82
CA TYR A 55 10.04 -0.85 -11.47
C TYR A 55 10.18 -2.01 -10.48
N VAL A 56 11.20 -1.97 -9.62
CA VAL A 56 11.39 -2.97 -8.55
C VAL A 56 10.26 -2.89 -7.52
N ASP A 57 9.86 -1.67 -7.12
CA ASP A 57 8.72 -1.46 -6.22
C ASP A 57 7.42 -2.07 -6.76
N SER A 58 7.15 -1.92 -8.06
CA SER A 58 5.99 -2.53 -8.73
C SER A 58 6.06 -4.05 -8.76
N ILE A 59 7.23 -4.65 -9.04
CA ILE A 59 7.40 -6.12 -8.98
C ILE A 59 7.15 -6.63 -7.55
N LEU A 60 7.72 -5.95 -6.56
CA LEU A 60 7.55 -6.30 -5.15
C LEU A 60 6.08 -6.18 -4.73
N SER A 61 5.38 -5.13 -5.15
CA SER A 61 3.94 -5.00 -4.91
C SER A 61 3.15 -6.17 -5.50
N ILE A 62 3.47 -6.65 -6.71
CA ILE A 62 2.81 -7.83 -7.29
C ILE A 62 2.98 -9.05 -6.37
N PHE A 63 4.20 -9.32 -5.91
CA PHE A 63 4.44 -10.43 -4.98
C PHE A 63 3.65 -10.29 -3.68
N ILE A 64 3.64 -9.08 -3.08
CA ILE A 64 2.86 -8.81 -1.86
C ILE A 64 1.36 -9.01 -2.10
N ILE A 65 0.83 -8.57 -3.24
CA ILE A 65 -0.59 -8.77 -3.61
C ILE A 65 -0.92 -10.26 -3.72
N LEU A 66 -0.11 -11.02 -4.47
CA LEU A 66 -0.34 -12.45 -4.69
C LEU A 66 -0.28 -13.23 -3.37
N MET A 67 0.66 -12.89 -2.50
CA MET A 67 0.76 -13.47 -1.16
C MET A 67 -0.44 -13.11 -0.27
N ASN A 68 -0.88 -11.85 -0.31
CA ASN A 68 -2.02 -11.41 0.47
C ASN A 68 -3.29 -12.15 0.05
N VAL A 69 -3.61 -12.13 -1.25
CA VAL A 69 -4.81 -12.78 -1.78
C VAL A 69 -4.74 -14.29 -1.68
N GLY A 70 -3.61 -14.89 -2.05
CA GLY A 70 -3.47 -16.35 -2.20
C GLY A 70 -3.19 -17.10 -0.90
N LEU A 71 -2.77 -16.42 0.17
CA LEU A 71 -2.40 -17.08 1.44
C LEU A 71 -2.94 -16.33 2.65
N ILE A 72 -2.47 -15.10 2.91
CA ILE A 72 -2.70 -14.41 4.20
C ILE A 72 -4.19 -14.12 4.44
N ARG A 73 -4.88 -13.57 3.44
CA ARG A 73 -6.27 -13.12 3.57
C ARG A 73 -7.27 -14.28 3.56
N ILE A 74 -6.93 -15.37 2.89
CA ILE A 74 -7.67 -16.64 2.97
C ILE A 74 -7.71 -17.12 4.42
N PHE A 75 -6.57 -17.09 5.10
CA PHE A 75 -6.48 -17.50 6.50
C PHE A 75 -7.12 -16.52 7.48
N ASN A 76 -7.11 -15.21 7.19
CA ASN A 76 -7.74 -14.21 8.05
C ASN A 76 -9.29 -14.20 7.94
N TYR A 77 -9.85 -14.38 6.74
CA TYR A 77 -11.27 -14.07 6.45
C TYR A 77 -12.13 -15.26 6.01
N ILE A 78 -11.62 -16.49 5.98
CA ILE A 78 -12.43 -17.67 5.67
C ILE A 78 -12.65 -18.49 6.96
N PRO A 79 -13.76 -18.25 7.69
CA PRO A 79 -13.98 -18.88 8.99
C PRO A 79 -13.98 -20.41 9.01
N PRO A 80 -14.48 -21.12 7.97
CA PRO A 80 -14.41 -22.57 7.92
C PRO A 80 -12.98 -23.14 7.98
N LEU A 81 -11.95 -22.35 7.64
CA LEU A 81 -10.55 -22.78 7.73
C LEU A 81 -10.00 -22.75 9.16
N CYS A 82 -10.60 -21.98 10.07
CA CYS A 82 -10.13 -21.89 11.45
C CYS A 82 -10.11 -23.25 12.18
N PRO A 83 -11.20 -24.04 12.23
CA PRO A 83 -11.19 -25.34 12.90
C PRO A 83 -10.25 -26.34 12.21
N TRP A 84 -10.11 -26.28 10.88
CA TRP A 84 -9.17 -27.12 10.14
C TRP A 84 -7.71 -26.78 10.49
N ALA A 85 -7.35 -25.50 10.49
CA ALA A 85 -5.99 -25.05 10.75
C ALA A 85 -5.55 -25.34 12.19
N LEU A 86 -6.43 -25.11 13.18
CA LEU A 86 -6.14 -25.45 14.58
C LEU A 86 -6.00 -26.96 14.82
N LYS A 87 -6.68 -27.80 14.04
CA LYS A 87 -6.53 -29.25 14.09
C LYS A 87 -5.22 -29.71 13.43
N GLN A 88 -4.85 -29.09 12.31
CA GLN A 88 -3.67 -29.47 11.53
C GLN A 88 -2.37 -28.97 12.18
N TYR A 89 -2.41 -27.80 12.81
CA TYR A 89 -1.28 -27.16 13.48
C TYR A 89 -1.61 -26.85 14.95
N PRO A 90 -1.74 -27.89 15.80
CA PRO A 90 -2.06 -27.71 17.22
C PRO A 90 -0.89 -27.14 18.03
N GLU A 91 0.34 -27.34 17.55
CA GLU A 91 1.58 -26.88 18.17
C GLU A 91 2.29 -25.85 17.29
N PRO A 92 3.10 -24.96 17.89
CA PRO A 92 3.93 -24.03 17.13
C PRO A 92 4.85 -24.77 16.16
N THR A 93 5.03 -24.24 14.95
CA THR A 93 5.91 -24.84 13.95
C THR A 93 6.69 -23.76 13.21
N GLN A 94 7.87 -24.14 12.71
CA GLN A 94 8.67 -23.28 11.82
C GLN A 94 8.00 -23.04 10.47
N PHE A 95 7.10 -23.94 10.02
CA PHE A 95 6.39 -23.77 8.76
C PHE A 95 5.50 -22.51 8.77
N ILE A 96 4.84 -22.21 9.90
CA ILE A 96 4.02 -21.01 10.07
C ILE A 96 4.92 -19.75 10.01
N SER A 97 6.16 -19.84 10.47
CA SER A 97 7.11 -18.73 10.46
C SER A 97 7.48 -18.26 9.05
N LEU A 98 7.29 -19.08 8.02
CA LEU A 98 7.48 -18.65 6.63
C LEU A 98 6.53 -17.52 6.22
N LEU A 99 5.38 -17.36 6.89
CA LEU A 99 4.42 -16.28 6.62
C LEU A 99 5.00 -14.89 6.91
N PHE A 100 6.07 -14.78 7.72
CA PHE A 100 6.80 -13.53 7.93
C PHE A 100 7.51 -12.99 6.68
N ILE A 101 7.57 -13.76 5.59
CA ILE A 101 8.09 -13.28 4.30
C ILE A 101 7.25 -12.11 3.75
N GLU A 102 5.95 -12.04 4.10
CA GLU A 102 5.13 -10.88 3.77
C GLU A 102 5.70 -9.62 4.43
N GLN A 103 5.95 -9.66 5.75
CA GLN A 103 6.49 -8.54 6.50
C GLN A 103 7.89 -8.15 6.02
N TYR A 104 8.72 -9.13 5.68
CA TYR A 104 10.02 -8.90 5.03
C TYR A 104 9.86 -8.06 3.76
N PHE A 105 8.95 -8.43 2.85
CA PHE A 105 8.70 -7.65 1.64
C PHE A 105 8.14 -6.26 1.91
N LYS A 106 7.33 -6.07 2.96
CA LYS A 106 6.90 -4.72 3.40
C LYS A 106 8.09 -3.84 3.77
N PHE A 107 9.08 -4.38 4.46
CA PHE A 107 10.31 -3.64 4.81
C PHE A 107 11.16 -3.30 3.59
N VAL A 108 11.35 -4.25 2.66
CA VAL A 108 12.04 -3.97 1.39
C VAL A 108 11.34 -2.83 0.65
N LYS A 109 10.01 -2.85 0.61
CA LYS A 109 9.19 -1.83 -0.06
C LYS A 109 9.39 -0.43 0.55
N CYS A 110 9.42 -0.34 1.88
CA CYS A 110 9.66 0.92 2.58
C CYS A 110 11.06 1.48 2.26
N LEU A 111 12.08 0.63 2.27
CA LEU A 111 13.45 1.03 1.97
C LEU A 111 13.62 1.48 0.52
N ILE A 112 13.07 0.74 -0.45
CA ILE A 112 13.07 1.16 -1.86
C ILE A 112 12.42 2.55 -1.99
N PHE A 113 11.31 2.78 -1.30
CA PHE A 113 10.64 4.08 -1.33
C PHE A 113 11.48 5.21 -0.72
N CYS A 114 12.21 4.96 0.38
CA CYS A 114 13.20 5.93 0.91
C CYS A 114 14.18 6.35 -0.17
N PHE A 115 14.77 5.38 -0.86
CA PHE A 115 15.75 5.66 -1.91
C PHE A 115 15.13 6.33 -3.12
N MET A 116 13.88 6.01 -3.47
CA MET A 116 13.14 6.75 -4.49
C MET A 116 13.03 8.24 -4.13
N MET A 117 12.68 8.55 -2.89
CA MET A 117 12.55 9.93 -2.41
C MET A 117 13.89 10.66 -2.34
N VAL A 118 14.94 10.03 -1.81
CA VAL A 118 16.31 10.57 -1.80
C VAL A 118 16.79 10.85 -3.22
N ASN A 119 16.55 9.93 -4.14
CA ASN A 119 16.89 10.11 -5.55
C ASN A 119 16.14 11.30 -6.17
N ARG A 120 14.86 11.51 -5.85
CA ARG A 120 14.12 12.71 -6.31
C ARG A 120 14.67 14.00 -5.72
N ALA A 121 14.93 14.04 -4.42
CA ALA A 121 15.54 15.19 -3.77
C ALA A 121 16.89 15.56 -4.42
N ASN A 122 17.74 14.58 -4.69
CA ASN A 122 19.02 14.79 -5.35
C ASN A 122 18.88 15.32 -6.79
N CYS A 123 17.91 14.82 -7.56
CA CYS A 123 17.67 15.29 -8.93
C CYS A 123 17.21 16.74 -9.00
N VAL A 124 16.46 17.23 -8.01
CA VAL A 124 16.02 18.64 -7.97
C VAL A 124 17.10 19.58 -7.40
N ILE A 125 18.00 19.09 -6.55
CA ILE A 125 19.12 19.88 -6.00
C ILE A 125 20.24 20.02 -7.05
N CYS A 126 20.68 18.91 -7.65
CA CYS A 126 21.86 18.85 -8.51
C CYS A 126 21.58 18.09 -9.83
N PRO A 127 20.96 18.74 -10.84
CA PRO A 127 20.53 18.07 -12.06
C PRO A 127 21.69 17.66 -13.01
N MET A 128 22.86 18.30 -12.94
CA MET A 128 23.90 18.23 -14.00
C MET A 128 25.02 17.20 -13.77
N SER A 129 25.38 16.84 -12.52
CA SER A 129 26.50 15.92 -12.24
C SER A 129 26.07 14.55 -11.70
N VAL A 130 24.81 14.41 -11.28
CA VAL A 130 24.37 13.30 -10.41
C VAL A 130 23.74 12.14 -11.20
N GLY A 131 23.29 12.38 -12.45
CA GLY A 131 22.60 11.36 -13.25
C GLY A 131 23.44 10.13 -13.62
N THR A 132 24.75 10.30 -13.83
CA THR A 132 25.67 9.18 -14.13
C THR A 132 26.02 8.41 -12.86
N ILE A 133 26.30 9.12 -11.75
CA ILE A 133 26.65 8.51 -10.47
C ILE A 133 25.47 7.71 -9.92
N GLN A 134 24.26 8.25 -9.99
CA GLN A 134 23.06 7.56 -9.53
C GLN A 134 22.89 6.21 -10.20
N LYS A 135 23.07 6.11 -11.53
CA LYS A 135 22.90 4.84 -12.26
C LYS A 135 23.82 3.72 -11.75
N CYS A 136 25.05 4.05 -11.36
CA CYS A 136 25.98 3.07 -10.78
C CYS A 136 25.58 2.64 -9.36
N VAL A 137 24.92 3.54 -8.62
CA VAL A 137 24.50 3.31 -7.23
C VAL A 137 23.18 2.53 -7.13
N ILE A 138 22.29 2.62 -8.13
CA ILE A 138 20.97 1.96 -8.09
C ILE A 138 21.03 0.44 -7.82
N PRO A 139 21.88 -0.36 -8.50
CA PRO A 139 21.97 -1.80 -8.22
C PRO A 139 22.37 -2.09 -6.77
N HIS A 140 23.31 -1.31 -6.23
CA HIS A 140 23.77 -1.45 -4.84
C HIS A 140 22.68 -1.08 -3.85
N VAL A 141 21.90 -0.04 -4.15
CA VAL A 141 20.74 0.36 -3.36
C VAL A 141 19.65 -0.71 -3.35
N ILE A 142 19.37 -1.34 -4.50
CA ILE A 142 18.42 -2.45 -4.60
C ILE A 142 18.93 -3.61 -3.73
N MET A 143 20.19 -4.03 -3.92
CA MET A 143 20.81 -5.10 -3.11
C MET A 143 20.73 -4.80 -1.61
N PHE A 144 21.09 -3.59 -1.19
CA PHE A 144 20.98 -3.15 0.19
C PHE A 144 19.54 -3.25 0.72
N SER A 145 18.55 -2.80 -0.05
CA SER A 145 17.13 -2.82 0.35
C SER A 145 16.59 -4.24 0.58
N PHE A 146 17.11 -5.23 -0.16
CA PHE A 146 16.77 -6.65 0.06
C PHE A 146 17.59 -7.26 1.21
N LEU A 147 18.85 -6.89 1.38
CA LEU A 147 19.68 -7.49 2.43
C LEU A 147 19.36 -6.94 3.82
N SER A 148 19.05 -5.65 3.98
CA SER A 148 18.90 -5.04 5.30
C SER A 148 17.73 -5.54 6.14
N PRO A 149 16.54 -5.90 5.59
CA PRO A 149 15.45 -6.44 6.41
C PRO A 149 15.79 -7.79 7.06
N PHE A 150 16.79 -8.52 6.55
CA PHE A 150 17.25 -9.75 7.21
C PHE A 150 17.73 -9.48 8.63
N ILE A 151 18.28 -8.30 8.94
CA ILE A 151 18.74 -7.94 10.29
C ILE A 151 17.59 -8.00 11.31
N GLY A 152 16.35 -7.69 10.90
CA GLY A 152 15.20 -7.65 11.79
C GLY A 152 14.28 -8.87 11.73
N VAL A 153 14.23 -9.60 10.61
CA VAL A 153 13.23 -10.66 10.38
C VAL A 153 13.80 -12.07 10.55
N TRP A 154 15.13 -12.25 10.48
CA TRP A 154 15.76 -13.58 10.54
C TRP A 154 15.36 -14.39 11.78
N THR A 155 15.21 -13.72 12.93
CA THR A 155 14.82 -14.37 14.19
C THR A 155 13.42 -14.94 14.13
N ALA A 156 12.49 -14.29 13.43
CA ALA A 156 11.14 -14.80 13.26
C ALA A 156 11.12 -16.05 12.39
N PHE A 157 11.96 -16.13 11.34
CA PHE A 157 12.06 -17.34 10.50
C PHE A 157 12.62 -18.55 11.24
N LEU A 158 13.51 -18.34 12.22
CA LEU A 158 14.10 -19.41 13.02
C LEU A 158 13.27 -19.78 14.26
N SER A 159 12.42 -18.86 14.72
CA SER A 159 11.51 -19.09 15.84
C SER A 159 10.31 -19.95 15.42
N GLU A 160 9.70 -20.63 16.37
CA GLU A 160 8.44 -21.33 16.13
C GLU A 160 7.27 -20.34 16.16
N SER A 161 6.35 -20.46 15.21
CA SER A 161 5.16 -19.62 15.15
C SER A 161 3.89 -20.44 15.32
N GLN A 162 2.85 -19.83 15.85
CA GLN A 162 1.53 -20.44 16.04
C GLN A 162 0.44 -19.59 15.41
N PHE A 163 -0.67 -20.23 15.07
CA PHE A 163 -1.87 -19.52 14.65
C PHE A 163 -2.68 -19.08 15.85
N ILE A 164 -3.09 -17.81 15.83
CA ILE A 164 -3.93 -17.20 16.86
C ILE A 164 -5.25 -16.80 16.19
N PRO A 165 -6.40 -17.16 16.76
CA PRO A 165 -7.69 -16.71 16.28
C PRO A 165 -7.73 -15.19 16.16
N PHE A 166 -8.18 -14.70 15.02
CA PHE A 166 -8.34 -13.28 14.73
C PHE A 166 -9.55 -13.10 13.83
N GLN A 167 -10.50 -12.29 14.27
CA GLN A 167 -11.80 -12.18 13.61
C GLN A 167 -12.43 -13.57 13.39
N GLY A 168 -12.91 -13.85 12.18
CA GLY A 168 -13.43 -15.16 11.80
C GLY A 168 -12.36 -16.22 11.52
N GLY A 169 -11.09 -15.85 11.35
CA GLY A 169 -10.00 -16.73 10.92
C GLY A 169 -8.83 -16.75 11.91
N PHE A 170 -7.60 -16.66 11.38
CA PHE A 170 -6.39 -16.67 12.18
C PHE A 170 -5.26 -15.82 11.62
N ILE A 171 -4.40 -15.37 12.52
CA ILE A 171 -3.14 -14.67 12.25
C ILE A 171 -1.97 -15.52 12.73
N HIS A 172 -0.76 -15.24 12.26
CA HIS A 172 0.45 -15.87 12.77
C HIS A 172 1.13 -14.96 13.80
N GLU A 173 1.65 -15.57 14.86
CA GLU A 173 2.51 -14.93 15.85
C GLU A 173 3.71 -15.83 16.17
N SER A 174 4.89 -15.23 16.31
CA SER A 174 6.13 -15.93 16.63
C SER A 174 6.35 -16.01 18.13
N LYS A 175 6.63 -17.21 18.64
CA LYS A 175 7.21 -17.41 19.97
C LYS A 175 8.70 -17.12 19.87
N MET A 176 9.05 -15.84 19.98
CA MET A 176 10.44 -15.38 19.86
C MET A 176 11.34 -16.13 20.85
N THR A 177 12.19 -17.02 20.32
CA THR A 177 13.14 -17.82 21.11
C THR A 177 14.46 -17.09 21.34
N PHE A 178 14.73 -16.04 20.55
CA PHE A 178 15.98 -15.28 20.57
C PHE A 178 15.78 -13.90 21.21
N HIS A 179 16.73 -13.50 22.07
CA HIS A 179 16.83 -12.15 22.62
C HIS A 179 17.43 -11.20 21.57
N TRP A 180 16.66 -10.86 20.55
CA TRP A 180 16.99 -9.89 19.50
C TRP A 180 15.84 -8.89 19.32
N ILE A 181 15.97 -7.94 18.39
CA ILE A 181 14.85 -7.07 18.04
C ILE A 181 13.69 -7.91 17.48
N THR A 182 12.50 -7.73 18.04
CA THR A 182 11.29 -8.40 17.53
C THR A 182 10.80 -7.72 16.25
N VAL A 183 10.11 -8.48 15.39
CA VAL A 183 9.56 -7.97 14.13
C VAL A 183 8.69 -6.70 14.31
N PRO A 184 7.80 -6.59 15.32
CA PRO A 184 7.07 -5.36 15.62
C PRO A 184 7.98 -4.16 15.91
N HIS A 185 9.01 -4.33 16.75
CA HIS A 185 9.95 -3.26 17.07
C HIS A 185 10.75 -2.83 15.84
N PHE A 186 11.19 -3.80 15.03
CA PHE A 186 11.87 -3.50 13.77
C PHE A 186 10.95 -2.78 12.78
N SER A 187 9.66 -3.13 12.74
CA SER A 187 8.64 -2.43 11.95
C SER A 187 8.54 -0.96 12.31
N VAL A 188 8.52 -0.65 13.61
CA VAL A 188 8.50 0.74 14.11
C VAL A 188 9.76 1.49 13.69
N ILE A 189 10.95 0.87 13.82
CA ILE A 189 12.23 1.51 13.45
C ILE A 189 12.25 1.85 11.94
N ILE A 190 11.92 0.87 11.08
CA ILE A 190 11.91 1.08 9.63
C ILE A 190 10.85 2.12 9.23
N SER A 191 9.66 2.06 9.83
CA SER A 191 8.59 3.01 9.60
C SER A 191 9.01 4.44 9.97
N PHE A 192 9.63 4.61 11.13
CA PHE A 192 10.12 5.91 11.59
C PHE A 192 11.21 6.49 10.67
N ILE A 193 12.24 5.69 10.35
CA ILE A 193 13.30 6.10 9.41
C ILE A 193 12.71 6.50 8.06
N THR A 194 11.72 5.73 7.58
CA THR A 194 11.06 6.00 6.31
C THR A 194 10.29 7.31 6.35
N ILE A 195 9.46 7.54 7.38
CA ILE A 195 8.72 8.80 7.53
C ILE A 195 9.67 10.01 7.57
N VAL A 196 10.72 9.96 8.40
CA VAL A 196 11.68 11.06 8.52
C VAL A 196 12.34 11.35 7.17
N THR A 197 12.84 10.32 6.50
CA THR A 197 13.50 10.45 5.19
C THR A 197 12.55 11.02 4.15
N VAL A 198 11.34 10.48 4.06
CA VAL A 198 10.31 10.86 3.10
C VAL A 198 9.87 12.31 3.34
N CYS A 199 9.64 12.72 4.59
CA CYS A 199 9.25 14.10 4.92
C CYS A 199 10.34 15.10 4.53
N ILE A 200 11.60 14.86 4.92
CA ILE A 200 12.73 15.74 4.58
C ILE A 200 12.89 15.83 3.06
N CYS A 201 12.89 14.69 2.36
CA CYS A 201 13.05 14.66 0.90
C CYS A 201 11.87 15.34 0.18
N SER A 202 10.64 15.16 0.65
CA SER A 202 9.46 15.81 0.08
C SER A 202 9.52 17.34 0.26
N LEU A 203 9.97 17.83 1.42
CA LEU A 203 10.16 19.26 1.66
C LEU A 203 11.21 19.85 0.70
N ILE A 204 12.36 19.19 0.57
CA ILE A 204 13.40 19.58 -0.40
C ILE A 204 12.82 19.61 -1.81
N CYS A 205 12.07 18.56 -2.20
CA CYS A 205 11.42 18.48 -3.50
C CYS A 205 10.49 19.67 -3.75
N MET A 206 9.61 20.00 -2.79
CA MET A 206 8.68 21.12 -2.94
C MET A 206 9.38 22.47 -3.08
N ILE A 207 10.46 22.70 -2.33
CA ILE A 207 11.21 23.97 -2.36
C ILE A 207 11.99 24.10 -3.67
N CYS A 208 12.69 23.04 -4.08
CA CYS A 208 13.64 23.07 -5.19
C CYS A 208 13.01 22.81 -6.57
N VAL A 209 11.85 22.17 -6.66
CA VAL A 209 11.22 21.84 -7.96
C VAL A 209 10.87 23.08 -8.78
N SER A 210 10.50 24.18 -8.12
CA SER A 210 10.22 25.48 -8.76
C SER A 210 11.45 26.09 -9.44
N ARG A 211 12.65 25.77 -8.95
CA ARG A 211 13.95 26.29 -9.39
C ARG A 211 14.61 25.43 -10.47
N THR A 212 14.01 24.31 -10.84
CA THR A 212 14.60 23.35 -11.77
C THR A 212 14.55 23.87 -13.21
N ARG A 213 15.71 24.15 -13.81
CA ARG A 213 15.90 24.59 -15.21
C ARG A 213 16.39 23.47 -16.14
N SER A 214 15.98 22.23 -15.88
CA SER A 214 16.41 21.07 -16.67
C SER A 214 15.82 21.08 -18.08
N GLU A 215 16.56 20.56 -19.05
CA GLU A 215 16.10 20.34 -20.43
C GLU A 215 14.80 19.50 -20.49
N ASN A 216 14.62 18.58 -19.53
CA ASN A 216 13.42 17.74 -19.37
C ASN A 216 12.48 18.21 -18.25
N ARG A 217 12.29 19.54 -18.09
CA ARG A 217 11.56 20.16 -16.97
C ARG A 217 10.19 19.52 -16.70
N HIS A 218 9.39 19.29 -17.74
CA HIS A 218 8.04 18.74 -17.57
C HIS A 218 8.04 17.29 -17.06
N THR A 219 9.01 16.48 -17.47
CA THR A 219 9.13 15.10 -17.02
C THR A 219 9.56 15.07 -15.54
N GLU A 220 10.58 15.84 -15.17
CA GLU A 220 11.06 15.90 -13.78
C GLU A 220 10.00 16.46 -12.81
N GLN A 221 9.23 17.47 -13.24
CA GLN A 221 8.11 18.00 -12.45
C GLN A 221 7.02 16.94 -12.24
N SER A 222 6.66 16.20 -13.29
CA SER A 222 5.62 15.15 -13.21
C SER A 222 6.04 13.96 -12.33
N LEU A 223 7.32 13.57 -12.40
CA LEU A 223 7.90 12.54 -11.53
C LEU A 223 7.94 12.99 -10.07
N THR A 224 8.34 14.24 -9.83
CA THR A 224 8.38 14.82 -8.48
C THR A 224 6.98 14.96 -7.89
N ALA A 225 5.99 15.36 -8.69
CA ALA A 225 4.59 15.40 -8.26
C ALA A 225 4.06 14.01 -7.90
N SER A 226 4.39 12.99 -8.69
CA SER A 226 4.04 11.59 -8.40
C SER A 226 4.66 11.13 -7.09
N ALA A 227 5.95 11.41 -6.87
CA ALA A 227 6.67 11.06 -5.65
C ALA A 227 6.08 11.73 -4.40
N ILE A 228 5.79 13.04 -4.47
CA ILE A 228 5.14 13.76 -3.36
C ILE A 228 3.75 13.19 -3.07
N CYS A 229 2.96 12.89 -4.10
CA CYS A 229 1.64 12.28 -3.90
C CYS A 229 1.73 10.91 -3.21
N MET A 230 2.64 10.04 -3.66
CA MET A 230 2.91 8.76 -2.98
C MET A 230 3.40 8.95 -1.54
N SER A 231 4.21 9.98 -1.29
CA SER A 231 4.78 10.25 0.04
C SER A 231 3.70 10.50 1.11
N ILE A 232 2.60 11.14 0.75
CA ILE A 232 1.47 11.40 1.66
C ILE A 232 0.84 10.08 2.12
N PHE A 233 0.62 9.15 1.19
CA PHE A 233 0.08 7.83 1.53
C PHE A 233 1.06 7.04 2.39
N TYR A 234 2.35 7.06 2.07
CA TYR A 234 3.39 6.40 2.88
C TYR A 234 3.44 6.94 4.30
N VAL A 235 3.41 8.27 4.49
CA VAL A 235 3.38 8.86 5.83
C VAL A 235 2.13 8.42 6.59
N PHE A 236 0.95 8.44 5.96
CA PHE A 236 -0.29 7.98 6.57
C PHE A 236 -0.22 6.51 7.02
N ALA A 237 0.15 5.62 6.12
CA ALA A 237 0.16 4.18 6.40
C ALA A 237 1.21 3.76 7.42
N LEU A 238 2.42 4.33 7.34
CA LEU A 238 3.48 4.04 8.30
C LEU A 238 3.20 4.67 9.67
N SER A 239 2.46 5.78 9.73
CA SER A 239 1.99 6.30 11.01
C SER A 239 1.01 5.32 11.66
N MET A 240 0.05 4.78 10.89
CA MET A 240 -0.89 3.76 11.41
C MET A 240 -0.16 2.50 11.88
N GLU A 241 0.89 2.07 11.18
CA GLU A 241 1.74 0.96 11.60
C GLU A 241 2.45 1.24 12.94
N ILE A 242 3.01 2.43 13.13
CA ILE A 242 3.65 2.82 14.39
C ILE A 242 2.60 2.85 15.53
N TYR A 243 1.44 3.46 15.29
CA TYR A 243 0.37 3.52 16.28
C TYR A 243 -0.11 2.13 16.68
N PHE A 244 -0.31 1.22 15.72
CA PHE A 244 -0.72 -0.16 16.02
C PHE A 244 0.32 -0.85 16.91
N ASN A 245 1.60 -0.81 16.54
CA ASN A 245 2.66 -1.51 17.28
C ASN A 245 2.95 -0.90 18.66
N GLN A 246 2.66 0.39 18.88
CA GLN A 246 2.81 1.06 20.17
C GLN A 246 1.54 1.07 21.02
N SER A 247 0.38 0.80 20.42
CA SER A 247 -0.89 0.80 21.15
C SER A 247 -0.94 -0.37 22.13
N HIS A 248 -1.05 -0.05 23.42
CA HIS A 248 -1.48 -1.02 24.41
C HIS A 248 -2.99 -1.17 24.28
N ALA A 249 -3.42 -2.12 23.45
CA ALA A 249 -4.83 -2.42 23.31
C ALA A 249 -5.39 -2.96 24.64
N SER A 250 -6.29 -2.20 25.26
CA SER A 250 -6.96 -2.57 26.52
C SER A 250 -8.05 -3.62 26.32
N SER A 251 -8.52 -3.80 25.07
CA SER A 251 -9.50 -4.81 24.67
C SER A 251 -9.09 -5.51 23.37
N LEU A 252 -9.59 -6.73 23.17
CA LEU A 252 -9.39 -7.50 21.94
C LEU A 252 -9.98 -6.76 20.72
N GLU A 253 -11.16 -6.15 20.87
CA GLU A 253 -11.82 -5.40 19.78
C GLU A 253 -10.98 -4.21 19.31
N MET A 254 -10.35 -3.49 20.25
CA MET A 254 -9.46 -2.38 19.93
C MET A 254 -8.20 -2.87 19.20
N PHE A 255 -7.63 -4.00 19.61
CA PHE A 255 -6.53 -4.64 18.90
C PHE A 255 -6.90 -5.02 17.46
N GLU A 256 -8.06 -5.65 17.28
CA GLU A 256 -8.56 -6.05 15.96
C GLU A 256 -8.78 -4.85 15.04
N PHE A 257 -9.38 -3.77 15.59
CA PHE A 257 -9.60 -2.53 14.87
C PHE A 257 -8.30 -1.89 14.38
N TRP A 258 -7.33 -1.67 15.27
CA TRP A 258 -6.06 -1.02 14.89
C TRP A 258 -5.24 -1.87 13.92
N ARG A 259 -5.25 -3.19 14.09
CA ARG A 259 -4.61 -4.11 13.15
C ARG A 259 -5.25 -4.04 11.78
N ALA A 260 -6.57 -4.06 11.71
CA ALA A 260 -7.30 -3.95 10.46
C ALA A 260 -7.01 -2.61 9.76
N LEU A 261 -6.95 -1.51 10.52
CA LEU A 261 -6.64 -0.19 10.00
C LEU A 261 -5.20 -0.05 9.50
N SER A 262 -4.20 -0.55 10.24
CA SER A 262 -2.80 -0.60 9.76
C SER A 262 -2.70 -1.40 8.48
N THR A 263 -3.30 -2.61 8.45
CA THR A 263 -3.24 -3.49 7.29
C THR A 263 -3.90 -2.85 6.07
N PHE A 264 -5.08 -2.27 6.24
CA PHE A 264 -5.79 -1.52 5.19
C PHE A 264 -4.95 -0.35 4.67
N SER A 265 -4.32 0.40 5.57
CA SER A 265 -3.49 1.55 5.19
C SER A 265 -2.28 1.09 4.36
N PHE A 266 -1.70 -0.06 4.67
CA PHE A 266 -0.64 -0.65 3.86
C PHE A 266 -1.14 -1.12 2.49
N ASP A 267 -2.37 -1.65 2.39
CA ASP A 267 -2.95 -2.07 1.12
C ASP A 267 -3.04 -0.90 0.12
N ILE A 268 -3.33 0.32 0.61
CA ILE A 268 -3.27 1.56 -0.17
C ILE A 268 -1.88 1.76 -0.78
N LEU A 269 -0.80 1.49 -0.03
CA LEU A 269 0.59 1.62 -0.53
C LEU A 269 0.93 0.58 -1.59
N VAL A 270 0.22 -0.55 -1.60
CA VAL A 270 0.45 -1.61 -2.57
C VAL A 270 -0.32 -1.35 -3.85
N VAL A 271 -1.55 -0.83 -3.77
CA VAL A 271 -2.48 -0.72 -4.90
C VAL A 271 -2.49 0.66 -5.58
N CYS A 272 -2.32 1.75 -4.82
CA CYS A 272 -2.41 3.11 -5.38
C CYS A 272 -1.19 3.61 -6.20
N PRO A 273 0.08 3.21 -5.94
CA PRO A 273 1.23 3.73 -6.69
C PRO A 273 1.13 3.67 -8.22
N PRO A 274 0.68 2.57 -8.86
CA PRO A 274 0.57 2.52 -10.32
C PRO A 274 -0.53 3.43 -10.87
N VAL A 275 -1.60 3.65 -10.11
CA VAL A 275 -2.64 4.62 -10.48
C VAL A 275 -2.09 6.04 -10.40
N ILE A 276 -1.37 6.38 -9.33
CA ILE A 276 -0.72 7.68 -9.16
C ILE A 276 0.27 7.92 -10.30
N MET A 277 1.09 6.92 -10.63
CA MET A 277 2.09 7.00 -11.69
C MET A 277 1.44 7.19 -13.07
N LEU A 278 0.38 6.44 -13.39
CA LEU A 278 -0.36 6.60 -14.65
C LEU A 278 -1.08 7.96 -14.75
N CYS A 279 -1.57 8.50 -13.63
CA CYS A 279 -2.31 9.76 -13.64
C CYS A 279 -1.39 10.98 -13.69
N LEU A 280 -0.27 10.96 -12.95
CA LEU A 280 0.56 12.13 -12.71
C LEU A 280 1.82 12.18 -13.58
N ASN A 281 2.33 11.05 -14.08
CA ASN A 281 3.53 11.04 -14.91
C ASN A 281 3.17 11.27 -16.38
N ASN A 282 3.61 12.40 -16.94
CA ASN A 282 3.33 12.78 -18.33
C ASN A 282 3.84 11.75 -19.35
N SER A 283 4.88 10.99 -19.01
CA SER A 283 5.45 9.96 -19.89
C SER A 283 4.64 8.67 -19.93
N LEU A 284 3.76 8.46 -18.95
CA LEU A 284 2.95 7.24 -18.78
C LEU A 284 1.44 7.52 -18.94
N SER A 285 1.00 8.76 -18.67
CA SER A 285 -0.41 9.16 -18.70
C SER A 285 -1.06 9.12 -20.09
N ILE A 286 -0.26 9.13 -21.16
CA ILE A 286 -0.73 8.94 -22.53
C ILE A 286 -1.31 7.53 -22.73
N PHE A 287 -0.82 6.54 -21.98
CA PHE A 287 -1.31 5.16 -22.03
C PHE A 287 -2.52 4.92 -21.12
N PHE A 288 -2.84 5.86 -20.22
CA PHE A 288 -3.94 5.72 -19.27
C PHE A 288 -5.31 5.51 -19.93
N PRO A 289 -5.71 6.23 -21.00
CA PRO A 289 -6.99 5.98 -21.69
C PRO A 289 -7.05 4.60 -22.35
N LEU A 290 -5.91 4.10 -22.86
CA LEU A 290 -5.81 2.79 -23.51
C LEU A 290 -5.95 1.64 -22.50
N ILE A 291 -5.45 1.84 -21.28
CA ILE A 291 -5.64 0.92 -20.15
C ILE A 291 -7.06 1.02 -19.58
N LEU A 292 -7.61 2.24 -19.49
CA LEU A 292 -8.95 2.48 -18.95
C LEU A 292 -10.05 1.82 -19.78
N ASN A 293 -9.94 1.85 -21.12
CA ASN A 293 -10.94 1.26 -22.01
C ASN A 293 -11.13 -0.24 -21.73
N ILE A 294 -10.04 -0.94 -21.38
CA ILE A 294 -10.04 -2.34 -20.95
C ILE A 294 -10.67 -2.47 -19.56
N SER A 295 -10.32 -1.59 -18.61
CA SER A 295 -10.87 -1.66 -17.24
C SER A 295 -12.37 -1.33 -17.14
N THR A 296 -12.91 -0.48 -18.02
CA THR A 296 -14.34 -0.14 -18.05
C THR A 296 -15.22 -1.31 -18.48
N GLU A 297 -14.70 -2.21 -19.33
CA GLU A 297 -15.37 -3.48 -19.65
C GLU A 297 -15.40 -4.43 -18.45
N TYR A 298 -14.33 -4.47 -17.64
CA TYR A 298 -14.29 -5.27 -16.41
C TYR A 298 -15.20 -4.70 -15.30
N LEU A 299 -15.23 -3.38 -15.10
CA LEU A 299 -16.08 -2.73 -14.11
C LEU A 299 -17.57 -2.84 -14.46
N SER A 300 -17.93 -2.76 -15.75
CA SER A 300 -19.31 -2.99 -16.20
C SER A 300 -19.76 -4.46 -16.06
N PHE A 301 -18.82 -5.41 -16.10
CA PHE A 301 -19.09 -6.82 -15.77
C PHE A 301 -19.31 -7.07 -14.27
N LEU A 302 -18.60 -6.35 -13.39
CA LEU A 302 -18.71 -6.48 -11.93
C LEU A 302 -19.91 -5.75 -11.30
N SER A 303 -20.34 -4.64 -11.89
CA SER A 303 -21.50 -3.85 -11.41
C SER A 303 -22.78 -4.69 -11.18
N PRO A 304 -23.27 -5.49 -12.14
CA PRO A 304 -24.48 -6.29 -11.93
C PRO A 304 -24.32 -7.43 -10.91
N ILE A 305 -23.08 -7.85 -10.61
CA ILE A 305 -22.77 -8.88 -9.60
C ILE A 305 -22.82 -8.25 -8.20
N LEU A 306 -22.29 -7.03 -8.03
CA LEU A 306 -22.39 -6.25 -6.79
C LEU A 306 -23.85 -5.85 -6.49
N ASP A 307 -24.60 -5.40 -7.49
CA ASP A 307 -26.01 -5.01 -7.32
C ASP A 307 -26.91 -6.19 -6.93
N ARG A 308 -26.58 -7.42 -7.36
CA ARG A 308 -27.28 -8.64 -6.91
C ARG A 308 -26.88 -9.09 -5.51
N MET A 309 -25.68 -8.76 -5.05
CA MET A 309 -25.21 -9.14 -3.71
C MET A 309 -25.71 -8.20 -2.59
N PHE A 310 -26.15 -6.98 -2.92
CA PHE A 310 -26.60 -5.99 -1.93
C PHE A 310 -28.03 -5.45 -2.18
N PRO A 311 -29.09 -6.28 -2.09
CA PRO A 311 -30.46 -5.77 -2.09
C PRO A 311 -30.90 -5.41 -0.65
N GLY A 312 -30.96 -4.12 -0.32
CA GLY A 312 -31.80 -3.62 0.80
C GLY A 312 -31.14 -2.62 1.78
N PRO A 313 -31.96 -1.83 2.52
CA PRO A 313 -31.50 -0.68 3.27
C PRO A 313 -31.24 -1.04 4.76
N SER A 314 -29.97 -1.10 5.17
CA SER A 314 -29.60 -1.25 6.59
C SER A 314 -29.29 0.10 7.21
N TYR A 315 -30.33 0.87 7.54
CA TYR A 315 -30.25 2.09 8.31
C TYR A 315 -30.18 1.73 9.80
N LEU A 316 -29.00 1.86 10.42
CA LEU A 316 -28.78 2.33 11.81
C LEU A 316 -27.34 2.09 12.30
N LEU A 317 -26.60 1.13 11.73
CA LEU A 317 -25.17 0.92 12.03
C LEU A 317 -24.21 1.89 11.29
N ASN A 318 -24.79 2.79 10.49
CA ASN A 318 -24.10 3.56 9.47
C ASN A 318 -23.63 4.95 9.92
N VAL A 319 -24.09 5.51 11.05
CA VAL A 319 -23.89 6.95 11.30
C VAL A 319 -22.50 7.30 11.86
N PHE A 320 -21.90 6.43 12.69
CA PHE A 320 -20.56 6.68 13.26
C PHE A 320 -19.44 6.33 12.26
N TRP A 321 -19.59 5.22 11.54
CA TRP A 321 -18.63 4.75 10.55
C TRP A 321 -18.66 5.57 9.25
N ILE A 322 -19.83 6.05 8.81
CA ILE A 322 -19.91 7.02 7.72
C ILE A 322 -19.31 8.36 8.14
N SER A 323 -19.35 8.76 9.42
CA SER A 323 -18.72 10.01 9.87
C SER A 323 -17.19 9.97 9.70
N GLU A 324 -16.52 8.91 10.19
CA GLU A 324 -15.07 8.75 10.04
C GLU A 324 -14.65 8.41 8.60
N TYR A 325 -15.48 7.67 7.85
CA TYR A 325 -15.31 7.46 6.41
C TYR A 325 -15.48 8.74 5.60
N ILE A 326 -16.44 9.60 5.97
CA ILE A 326 -16.59 10.94 5.42
C ILE A 326 -15.35 11.76 5.80
N GLN A 327 -14.78 11.60 7.00
CA GLN A 327 -13.55 12.30 7.39
C GLN A 327 -12.33 11.81 6.61
N LEU A 328 -12.15 10.51 6.41
CA LEU A 328 -11.04 9.93 5.64
C LEU A 328 -11.20 10.20 4.14
N SER A 329 -12.42 10.12 3.60
CA SER A 329 -12.70 10.49 2.21
C SER A 329 -12.59 11.99 1.99
N LYS A 330 -13.01 12.82 2.95
CA LYS A 330 -12.74 14.26 2.97
C LYS A 330 -11.25 14.52 3.13
N PHE A 331 -10.50 13.76 3.92
CA PHE A 331 -9.06 13.91 4.09
C PHE A 331 -8.31 13.57 2.81
N ILE A 332 -8.62 12.42 2.18
CA ILE A 332 -8.04 12.02 0.89
C ILE A 332 -8.45 13.01 -0.20
N SER A 333 -9.72 13.42 -0.26
CA SER A 333 -10.21 14.42 -1.21
C SER A 333 -9.60 15.80 -0.96
N HIS A 334 -9.43 16.21 0.31
CA HIS A 334 -8.76 17.44 0.69
C HIS A 334 -7.27 17.36 0.41
N ALA A 335 -6.62 16.21 0.58
CA ALA A 335 -5.24 15.99 0.21
C ALA A 335 -5.08 16.10 -1.31
N PHE A 336 -5.94 15.45 -2.10
CA PHE A 336 -5.95 15.60 -3.56
C PHE A 336 -6.29 17.03 -4.00
N MET A 337 -7.25 17.70 -3.37
CA MET A 337 -7.59 19.10 -3.66
C MET A 337 -6.49 20.06 -3.23
N TYR A 338 -5.82 19.80 -2.11
CA TYR A 338 -4.68 20.56 -1.61
C TYR A 338 -3.47 20.35 -2.52
N ILE A 339 -3.14 19.11 -2.90
CA ILE A 339 -2.13 18.82 -3.92
C ILE A 339 -2.49 19.55 -5.21
N ASN A 340 -3.75 19.49 -5.68
CA ASN A 340 -4.15 20.17 -6.89
C ASN A 340 -4.01 21.70 -6.77
N ARG A 341 -4.45 22.30 -5.67
CA ARG A 341 -4.28 23.75 -5.40
C ARG A 341 -2.82 24.15 -5.29
N THR A 342 -2.02 23.40 -4.54
CA THR A 342 -0.59 23.61 -4.36
C THR A 342 0.14 23.46 -5.70
N MET A 343 -0.22 22.48 -6.53
CA MET A 343 0.30 22.34 -7.90
C MET A 343 -0.15 23.49 -8.81
N CYS A 344 -1.40 23.95 -8.73
CA CYS A 344 -1.90 25.11 -9.49
C CYS A 344 -1.21 26.43 -9.08
N VAL A 345 -0.90 26.60 -7.79
CA VAL A 345 -0.16 27.76 -7.27
C VAL A 345 1.31 27.71 -7.67
N ILE A 346 1.93 26.52 -7.66
CA ILE A 346 3.33 26.33 -8.04
C ILE A 346 3.52 26.38 -9.58
N TYR A 347 2.49 26.05 -10.37
CA TYR A 347 2.54 26.00 -11.84
C TYR A 347 1.44 26.85 -12.51
N PRO A 348 1.50 28.20 -12.42
CA PRO A 348 0.41 29.09 -12.82
C PRO A 348 0.22 29.25 -14.34
N GLN A 349 1.18 28.84 -15.17
CA GLN A 349 1.07 28.97 -16.63
C GLN A 349 0.95 27.59 -17.29
N LYS A 350 -0.26 27.28 -17.79
CA LYS A 350 -0.62 26.18 -18.71
C LYS A 350 -0.95 24.77 -18.17
N PHE A 351 -1.41 24.60 -16.94
CA PHE A 351 -1.92 23.28 -16.51
C PHE A 351 -3.30 23.37 -15.83
N SER A 352 -4.36 23.19 -16.62
CA SER A 352 -5.64 22.67 -16.11
C SER A 352 -5.44 21.17 -15.81
N PHE A 353 -4.94 20.88 -14.60
CA PHE A 353 -4.33 19.58 -14.27
C PHE A 353 -5.35 18.43 -14.16
N TRP A 354 -6.65 18.71 -14.10
CA TRP A 354 -7.69 17.70 -13.96
C TRP A 354 -8.89 18.01 -14.84
N SER A 355 -9.21 17.11 -15.78
CA SER A 355 -10.63 16.97 -16.12
C SER A 355 -11.32 16.41 -14.87
N ALA A 356 -12.50 16.93 -14.52
CA ALA A 356 -13.25 16.48 -13.35
C ALA A 356 -13.44 14.94 -13.31
N LYS A 357 -13.36 14.27 -14.46
CA LYS A 357 -13.41 12.80 -14.58
C LYS A 357 -12.16 12.10 -14.04
N ARG A 358 -10.94 12.60 -14.31
CA ARG A 358 -9.69 11.99 -13.79
C ARG A 358 -9.55 12.14 -12.28
N LEU A 359 -10.03 13.26 -11.73
CA LEU A 359 -10.01 13.56 -10.29
C LEU A 359 -11.00 12.68 -9.54
N ARG A 360 -12.21 12.54 -10.08
CA ARG A 360 -13.20 11.61 -9.54
C ARG A 360 -12.68 10.17 -9.52
N PHE A 361 -11.96 9.72 -10.55
CA PHE A 361 -11.42 8.35 -10.58
C PHE A 361 -10.30 8.12 -9.55
N CYS A 362 -9.36 9.06 -9.39
CA CYS A 362 -8.30 8.98 -8.37
C CYS A 362 -8.83 9.09 -6.94
N ILE A 363 -9.95 9.81 -6.73
CA ILE A 363 -10.63 9.92 -5.44
C ILE A 363 -11.49 8.67 -5.18
N MET A 364 -12.18 8.13 -6.18
CA MET A 364 -13.04 6.95 -6.01
C MET A 364 -12.24 5.66 -5.80
N PHE A 365 -11.04 5.53 -6.39
CA PHE A 365 -10.28 4.28 -6.34
C PHE A 365 -9.79 3.89 -4.92
N PRO A 366 -9.30 4.81 -4.06
CA PRO A 366 -9.08 4.54 -2.64
C PRO A 366 -10.37 4.34 -1.82
N LEU A 367 -11.52 4.79 -2.33
CA LEU A 367 -12.81 4.79 -1.61
C LEU A 367 -13.67 3.55 -1.84
N LEU A 368 -13.33 2.68 -2.79
CA LEU A 368 -14.15 1.50 -3.14
C LEU A 368 -14.04 0.32 -2.15
N VAL A 369 -13.13 0.37 -1.18
CA VAL A 369 -12.74 -0.76 -0.31
C VAL A 369 -13.23 -0.69 1.16
N PRO A 370 -13.41 0.49 1.81
CA PRO A 370 -13.61 0.55 3.27
C PRO A 370 -14.88 -0.12 3.80
N LEU A 371 -15.88 -0.40 2.96
CA LEU A 371 -17.10 -1.13 3.34
C LEU A 371 -16.81 -2.57 3.82
N SER A 372 -15.66 -3.15 3.43
CA SER A 372 -15.29 -4.53 3.77
C SER A 372 -14.58 -4.69 5.12
N VAL A 373 -14.10 -3.63 5.78
CA VAL A 373 -13.22 -3.81 6.96
C VAL A 373 -13.97 -3.69 8.29
N PHE A 374 -15.11 -2.99 8.34
CA PHE A 374 -15.68 -2.51 9.60
C PHE A 374 -17.13 -2.96 9.92
N GLY A 375 -17.70 -3.90 9.16
CA GLY A 375 -19.11 -4.28 9.28
C GLY A 375 -19.49 -5.19 10.47
N SER A 376 -18.72 -5.26 11.57
CA SER A 376 -18.97 -6.30 12.61
C SER A 376 -18.51 -5.95 14.03
N CYS A 377 -18.95 -4.82 14.59
CA CYS A 377 -18.87 -4.58 16.04
C CYS A 377 -20.22 -4.06 16.54
N GLN A 378 -21.10 -4.99 16.92
CA GLN A 378 -22.07 -4.92 18.03
C GLN A 378 -23.20 -5.92 17.81
N GLN A 379 -23.25 -6.93 18.67
CA GLN A 379 -24.49 -7.43 19.29
C GLN A 379 -24.10 -8.25 20.52
N VAL A 380 -24.04 -7.56 21.67
CA VAL A 380 -24.47 -8.13 22.96
C VAL A 380 -25.84 -7.56 23.23
#